data_AF-A0A073CKI5-F1
#
_entry.id   AF-A0A073CKI5-F1
#
_cell.length_a   1.000
_cell.length_b   1.000
_cell.length_c   1.000
_cell.angle_alpha   90.00
_cell.angle_beta   90.00
_cell.angle_gamma   90.00
#
_symmetry.space_group_name_H-M   'P 1'
#
loop_
_entity.id
_entity.type
_entity.pdbx_description
1 polymer ?
#
loop_
_entity_poly.entity_id
_entity_poly.type
_entity_poly.pdbx_seq_one_letter_code
_entity_poly.pdbx_strand_id
1 'polypeptide(L)'
;MEKLHLRGLLCGFSPAEIAEQLGKNVKGVKTDLCVTLYRYVKSLVDKLDARIESWREVTEWLEEAGYKRQTPPEIPVDSLLTEKSVVNISNIHIDKNQLVIAFNLKIPTTSATSESKKYSEITENSIIAKNLVN
;
A
#
# COMPACT_ATOMS: atom_id res chain seq x y z
N MET A 1 -14.68 -4.74 -0.75
CA MET A 1 -14.82 -3.27 -0.86
C MET A 1 -14.13 -2.57 0.29
N GLU A 2 -14.17 -3.16 1.50
CA GLU A 2 -13.56 -2.65 2.72
C GLU A 2 -12.05 -2.38 2.59
N LYS A 3 -11.32 -3.24 1.87
CA LYS A 3 -9.88 -3.06 1.62
C LYS A 3 -9.55 -1.73 0.93
N LEU A 4 -10.42 -1.25 0.04
CA LEU A 4 -10.20 0.03 -0.66
C LEU A 4 -10.47 1.21 0.27
N HIS A 5 -11.54 1.16 1.06
CA HIS A 5 -11.84 2.19 2.05
C HIS A 5 -10.74 2.27 3.13
N LEU A 6 -10.23 1.12 3.58
CA LEU A 6 -9.10 1.05 4.51
C LEU A 6 -7.83 1.69 3.93
N ARG A 7 -7.49 1.38 2.67
CA ARG A 7 -6.37 2.02 1.98
C ARG A 7 -6.55 3.52 1.90
N GLY A 8 -7.77 3.99 1.64
CA GLY A 8 -8.11 5.41 1.66
C GLY A 8 -7.77 6.08 3.00
N LEU A 9 -8.23 5.49 4.11
CA LEU A 9 -7.95 6.01 5.45
C LEU A 9 -6.46 5.99 5.81
N LEU A 10 -5.74 4.92 5.46
CA LEU A 10 -4.30 4.80 5.71
C LEU A 10 -3.47 5.80 4.89
N CYS A 11 -3.99 6.23 3.74
CA CYS A 11 -3.41 7.32 2.94
C CYS A 11 -3.83 8.72 3.43
N GLY A 12 -4.66 8.81 4.48
CA GLY A 12 -5.11 10.08 5.05
C GLY A 12 -6.30 10.73 4.33
N PHE A 13 -6.99 10.00 3.46
CA PHE A 13 -8.19 10.51 2.77
C PHE A 13 -9.43 10.43 3.66
N SER A 14 -10.27 11.46 3.58
CA SER A 14 -11.58 11.50 4.22
C SER A 14 -12.61 10.62 3.50
N PRO A 15 -13.72 10.26 4.16
CA PRO A 15 -14.80 9.50 3.52
C PRO A 15 -15.38 10.15 2.27
N ALA A 16 -15.34 11.48 2.17
CA ALA A 16 -15.81 12.23 1.01
C ALA A 16 -14.84 12.10 -0.18
N GLU A 17 -13.55 12.28 0.07
CA GLU A 17 -12.49 12.11 -0.94
C GLU A 17 -12.43 10.66 -1.44
N ILE A 18 -12.57 9.68 -0.55
CA ILE A 18 -12.65 8.27 -0.92
C ILE A 18 -13.86 8.01 -1.83
N ALA A 19 -15.01 8.62 -1.53
CA ALA A 19 -16.21 8.45 -2.35
C ALA A 19 -16.07 9.09 -3.74
N GLU A 20 -15.50 10.29 -3.80
CA GLU A 20 -15.19 10.97 -5.06
C GLU A 20 -14.25 10.14 -5.93
N GLN A 21 -13.14 9.67 -5.36
CA GLN A 21 -12.14 8.88 -6.09
C GLN A 21 -12.66 7.52 -6.55
N LEU A 22 -13.65 6.95 -5.84
CA LEU A 22 -14.29 5.69 -6.21
C LEU A 22 -15.55 5.86 -7.08
N GLY A 23 -15.96 7.08 -7.42
CA GLY A 23 -17.19 7.36 -8.16
C GLY A 23 -18.46 6.90 -7.42
N LYS A 24 -18.46 7.00 -6.08
CA LYS A 24 -19.52 6.49 -5.20
C LYS A 24 -20.26 7.61 -4.48
N ASN A 25 -21.44 7.26 -3.96
CA ASN A 25 -22.18 8.14 -3.07
C ASN A 25 -21.46 8.27 -1.71
N VAL A 26 -21.18 9.51 -1.30
CA VAL A 26 -20.55 9.85 -0.01
C VAL A 26 -21.27 9.23 1.19
N LYS A 27 -22.61 9.21 1.18
CA LYS A 27 -23.40 8.62 2.26
C LYS A 27 -23.19 7.11 2.34
N GLY A 28 -23.11 6.43 1.20
CA GLY A 28 -22.85 4.99 1.15
C GLY A 28 -21.47 4.64 1.74
N VAL A 29 -20.43 5.37 1.34
CA VAL A 29 -19.08 5.18 1.87
C VAL A 29 -19.00 5.45 3.37
N LYS A 30 -19.65 6.52 3.86
CA LYS A 30 -19.73 6.80 5.30
C LYS A 30 -20.40 5.67 6.09
N THR A 31 -21.52 5.13 5.58
CA THR A 31 -22.21 4.01 6.23
C THR A 31 -21.33 2.75 6.24
N ASP A 32 -20.70 2.41 5.11
CA ASP A 32 -19.80 1.24 5.03
C ASP A 32 -18.62 1.35 6.00
N LEU A 33 -18.06 2.56 6.14
CA LEU A 33 -17.01 2.84 7.10
C LEU A 33 -17.49 2.61 8.54
N CYS A 34 -18.62 3.21 8.93
CA CYS A 34 -19.15 3.12 10.29
C CYS A 34 -19.59 1.70 10.68
N VAL A 35 -20.30 0.99 9.80
CA VAL A 35 -20.92 -0.31 10.11
C VAL A 35 -19.88 -1.44 10.04
N THR A 36 -19.01 -1.37 9.05
CA THR A 36 -18.15 -2.51 8.70
C THR A 36 -16.71 -2.23 9.07
N LEU A 37 -16.13 -1.17 8.49
CA LEU A 37 -14.69 -0.96 8.64
C LEU A 37 -14.29 -0.63 10.08
N TYR A 38 -15.00 0.29 10.74
CA TYR A 38 -14.69 0.71 12.10
C TYR A 38 -14.83 -0.42 13.11
N ARG A 39 -15.81 -1.31 12.92
CA ARG A 39 -15.93 -2.53 13.72
C ARG A 39 -14.71 -3.43 13.58
N TYR A 40 -14.20 -3.61 12.36
CA TYR A 40 -12.96 -4.39 12.16
C TYR A 40 -11.74 -3.70 12.74
N VAL A 41 -11.60 -2.38 12.56
CA VAL A 41 -10.47 -1.64 13.14
C VAL A 41 -10.48 -1.75 14.67
N LYS A 42 -11.63 -1.58 15.33
CA LYS A 42 -11.76 -1.77 16.78
C LYS A 42 -11.29 -3.13 17.25
N SER A 43 -11.67 -4.20 16.53
CA SER A 43 -11.22 -5.56 16.84
C SER A 43 -9.72 -5.76 16.58
N LEU A 44 -9.14 -5.00 15.64
CA LEU A 44 -7.73 -5.11 15.24
C LEU A 44 -6.80 -4.41 16.25
N VAL A 45 -7.23 -3.28 16.80
CA VAL A 45 -6.45 -2.46 17.74
C VAL A 45 -6.86 -2.66 19.20
N ASP A 46 -7.70 -3.67 19.49
CA ASP A 46 -8.23 -3.98 20.82
C ASP A 46 -8.93 -2.81 21.53
N LYS A 47 -9.77 -2.06 20.78
CA LYS A 47 -10.54 -0.90 21.25
C LYS A 47 -12.04 -1.09 21.02
N LEU A 48 -12.59 -2.22 21.44
CA LEU A 48 -14.01 -2.58 21.19
C LEU A 48 -14.98 -1.54 21.77
N ASP A 49 -14.72 -1.09 23.00
CA ASP A 49 -15.59 -0.16 23.75
C ASP A 49 -15.39 1.32 23.39
N ALA A 50 -14.32 1.65 22.64
CA ALA A 50 -14.03 3.02 22.30
C ALA A 50 -15.07 3.59 21.33
N ARG A 51 -15.59 4.78 21.61
CA ARG A 51 -16.45 5.49 20.67
C ARG A 51 -15.58 6.17 19.61
N ILE A 52 -15.94 6.00 18.34
CA ILE A 52 -15.29 6.68 17.23
C ILE A 52 -16.13 7.91 16.90
N GLU A 53 -15.57 9.10 17.06
CA GLU A 53 -16.21 10.37 16.75
C GLU A 53 -15.75 10.91 15.40
N SER A 54 -14.50 10.59 15.02
CA SER A 54 -13.91 11.06 13.78
C SER A 54 -13.17 9.95 13.04
N TRP A 55 -13.19 10.00 11.70
CA TRP A 55 -12.38 9.10 10.88
C TRP A 55 -10.88 9.29 11.12
N ARG A 56 -10.46 10.47 11.60
CA ARG A 56 -9.06 10.76 11.94
C ARG A 56 -8.57 9.92 13.11
N GLU A 57 -9.40 9.71 14.13
CA GLU A 57 -9.08 8.84 15.28
C GLU A 57 -8.80 7.41 14.80
N VAL A 58 -9.56 6.94 13.82
CA VAL A 58 -9.36 5.61 13.22
C VAL A 58 -8.03 5.54 12.49
N THR A 59 -7.66 6.58 11.75
CA THR A 59 -6.33 6.67 11.11
C THR A 59 -5.21 6.73 12.15
N GLU A 60 -5.38 7.46 13.24
CA GLU A 60 -4.41 7.55 14.34
C GLU A 60 -4.23 6.19 15.03
N TRP A 61 -5.31 5.47 15.36
CA TRP A 61 -5.21 4.13 15.94
C TRP A 61 -4.49 3.15 15.02
N LEU A 62 -4.74 3.25 13.72
CA LEU A 62 -4.05 2.42 12.73
C LEU A 62 -2.57 2.80 12.61
N GLU A 63 -2.22 4.08 12.77
CA GLU A 63 -0.84 4.56 12.80
C GLU A 63 -0.10 4.08 14.05
N GLU A 64 -0.71 4.21 15.24
CA GLU A 64 -0.18 3.69 16.50
C GLU A 64 0.06 2.18 16.47
N ALA A 65 -0.85 1.43 15.82
CA ALA A 65 -0.70 -0.01 15.63
C ALA A 65 0.28 -0.39 14.50
N GLY A 66 0.92 0.58 13.84
CA GLY A 66 1.94 0.35 12.82
C GLY A 66 1.42 0.00 11.42
N TYR A 67 0.14 0.24 11.13
CA TYR A 67 -0.45 -0.03 9.80
C TYR A 67 -0.21 1.09 8.79
N LYS A 68 0.10 2.30 9.23
CA LYS A 68 0.46 3.39 8.31
C LYS A 68 1.82 3.07 7.70
N ARG A 69 1.87 3.03 6.37
CA ARG A 69 3.12 2.80 5.65
C ARG A 69 4.07 3.92 6.02
N GLN A 70 5.16 3.60 6.73
CA GLN A 70 6.28 4.50 6.87
C GLN A 70 6.67 4.92 5.46
N THR A 71 6.72 6.24 5.20
CA THR A 71 7.30 6.74 3.96
C THR A 71 8.65 6.05 3.84
N PRO A 72 8.88 5.23 2.78
CA PRO A 72 10.19 4.65 2.59
C PRO A 72 11.19 5.79 2.70
N PRO A 73 12.28 5.65 3.48
CA PRO A 73 13.32 6.67 3.49
C PRO A 73 13.61 6.99 2.02
N GLU A 74 13.64 8.27 1.65
CA GLU A 74 13.93 8.69 0.27
C GLU A 74 15.14 7.91 -0.17
N ILE A 75 14.93 6.86 -0.97
CA ILE A 75 16.04 6.02 -1.39
C ILE A 75 16.71 6.87 -2.44
N PRO A 76 17.95 7.34 -2.21
CA PRO A 76 18.64 8.12 -3.22
C PRO A 76 18.62 7.31 -4.51
N VAL A 77 18.23 7.91 -5.62
CA VAL A 77 18.19 7.22 -6.93
C VAL A 77 19.54 6.60 -7.26
N ASP A 78 20.62 7.20 -6.76
CA ASP A 78 22.00 6.72 -6.83
C ASP A 78 22.23 5.40 -6.09
N SER A 79 21.41 5.08 -5.09
CA SER A 79 21.43 3.80 -4.37
C SER A 79 20.63 2.70 -5.08
N LEU A 80 19.68 3.07 -5.94
CA LEU A 80 18.86 2.14 -6.73
C LEU A 80 19.52 1.77 -8.07
N LEU A 81 20.35 2.66 -8.59
CA LEU A 81 21.15 2.43 -9.77
C LEU A 81 22.54 1.98 -9.33
N THR A 82 22.84 0.69 -9.47
CA THR A 82 24.23 0.25 -9.39
C THR A 82 25.05 1.09 -10.38
N GLU A 83 26.26 1.54 -10.02
CA GLU A 83 27.17 2.31 -10.91
C GLU A 83 27.41 1.64 -12.28
N LYS A 84 27.09 0.35 -12.39
CA LYS A 84 27.18 -0.48 -13.60
C LYS A 84 25.90 -0.52 -14.46
N SER A 85 24.83 0.13 -14.03
CA SER A 85 23.57 0.19 -14.77
C SER A 85 23.73 1.20 -15.91
N VAL A 86 23.95 0.69 -17.12
CA VAL A 86 24.21 1.52 -18.31
C VAL A 86 22.98 1.52 -19.21
N VAL A 87 22.50 2.72 -19.54
CA VAL A 87 21.51 2.94 -20.59
C VAL A 87 22.24 3.44 -21.82
N ASN A 88 22.13 2.72 -22.94
CA ASN A 88 22.67 3.17 -24.22
C ASN A 88 21.52 3.57 -25.13
N ILE A 89 21.45 4.87 -25.46
CA ILE A 89 20.48 5.38 -26.42
C ILE A 89 21.09 5.26 -27.81
N SER A 90 20.53 4.35 -28.61
CA SER A 90 21.04 4.04 -29.95
C SER A 90 20.51 4.98 -31.02
N ASN A 91 19.30 5.52 -30.85
CA ASN A 91 18.73 6.48 -31.81
C ASN A 91 17.63 7.32 -31.16
N ILE A 92 17.57 8.59 -31.51
CA ILE A 92 16.47 9.51 -31.17
C ILE A 92 16.07 10.21 -32.45
N HIS A 93 14.81 10.07 -32.88
CA HIS A 93 14.29 10.83 -34.02
C HIS A 93 12.84 11.25 -33.78
N ILE A 94 12.46 12.33 -34.46
CA ILE A 94 11.11 12.88 -34.42
C ILE A 94 10.60 12.89 -35.86
N ASP A 95 9.54 12.13 -36.13
CA ASP A 95 8.91 12.05 -37.44
C ASP A 95 7.40 12.22 -37.34
N LYS A 96 6.85 13.14 -38.15
CA LYS A 96 5.41 13.37 -38.30
C LYS A 96 4.65 13.38 -36.96
N ASN A 97 5.16 14.15 -36.00
CA ASN A 97 4.58 14.31 -34.66
C ASN A 97 4.77 13.12 -33.69
N GLN A 98 5.64 12.17 -34.02
CA GLN A 98 6.00 11.05 -33.15
C GLN A 98 7.47 11.13 -32.74
N LEU A 99 7.73 11.07 -31.44
CA LEU A 99 9.07 10.92 -30.87
C LEU A 99 9.37 9.43 -30.71
N VAL A 100 10.41 8.96 -31.38
CA VAL A 100 10.86 7.56 -31.31
C VAL A 100 12.25 7.53 -30.68
N ILE A 101 12.34 6.84 -29.54
CA ILE A 101 13.58 6.66 -28.79
C ILE A 101 13.88 5.16 -28.78
N ALA A 102 14.97 4.77 -29.42
CA ALA A 102 15.48 3.41 -29.36
C ALA A 102 16.63 3.35 -28.34
N PHE A 103 16.49 2.53 -27.31
CA PHE A 103 17.54 2.34 -26.30
C PHE A 103 17.70 0.87 -25.92
N ASN A 104 18.91 0.54 -25.51
CA ASN A 104 19.27 -0.74 -24.91
C ASN A 104 19.50 -0.52 -23.42
N LEU A 105 18.77 -1.26 -22.59
CA LEU A 105 18.85 -1.19 -21.15
C LEU A 105 19.46 -2.49 -20.60
N LYS A 106 20.56 -2.36 -19.85
CA LYS A 106 21.18 -3.47 -19.11
C LYS A 106 21.15 -3.16 -17.62
N ILE A 107 20.34 -3.93 -16.87
CA ILE A 107 20.25 -3.83 -15.42
C ILE A 107 20.99 -5.04 -14.84
N PRO A 108 22.19 -4.87 -14.27
CA PRO A 108 22.88 -5.96 -13.60
C PRO A 108 22.07 -6.37 -12.37
N THR A 109 21.58 -7.60 -12.34
CA THR A 109 21.01 -8.17 -11.12
C THR A 109 22.14 -8.84 -10.35
N THR A 110 22.28 -8.49 -9.07
CA THR A 110 23.03 -9.37 -8.16
C THR A 110 22.30 -10.70 -8.18
N SER A 111 22.97 -11.80 -8.51
CA SER A 111 22.42 -13.14 -8.36
C SER A 111 22.08 -13.34 -6.89
N ALA A 112 20.82 -13.04 -6.54
CA ALA A 112 20.29 -13.28 -5.23
C ALA A 112 20.28 -14.79 -5.04
N THR A 113 21.19 -15.28 -4.19
CA THR A 113 20.98 -16.52 -3.46
C THR A 113 19.57 -16.45 -2.87
N SER A 114 18.82 -17.50 -3.16
CA SER A 114 17.41 -17.71 -2.86
C SER A 114 16.97 -17.26 -1.45
N GLU A 115 16.25 -16.14 -1.37
CA GLU A 115 15.18 -15.95 -0.37
C GLU A 115 13.95 -15.30 -1.04
N SER A 116 13.60 -15.81 -2.22
CA SER A 116 12.24 -15.71 -2.76
C SER A 116 11.34 -16.67 -2.00
N LYS A 117 10.82 -16.26 -0.83
CA LYS A 117 9.58 -16.79 -0.23
C LYS A 117 9.15 -15.93 0.97
N LYS A 118 8.34 -14.89 0.73
CA LYS A 118 7.26 -14.48 1.65
C LYS A 118 6.29 -13.42 1.10
N TYR A 119 5.88 -13.52 -0.16
CA TYR A 119 4.67 -12.83 -0.62
C TYR A 119 3.87 -13.71 -1.59
N SER A 120 3.28 -14.77 -1.04
CA SER A 120 2.10 -15.43 -1.59
C SER A 120 1.49 -16.33 -0.51
N GLU A 121 0.17 -16.25 -0.37
CA GLU A 121 -0.70 -17.13 0.44
C GLU A 121 -0.71 -16.88 1.96
N ILE A 122 -1.52 -15.90 2.39
CA ILE A 122 -2.22 -16.03 3.66
C ILE A 122 -3.33 -17.07 3.41
N THR A 123 -3.02 -18.34 3.61
CA THR A 123 -4.01 -19.39 3.84
C THR A 123 -4.29 -19.47 5.34
N GLU A 124 -5.55 -19.65 5.71
CA GLU A 124 -6.15 -19.42 7.04
C GLU A 124 -5.66 -20.33 8.18
N ASN A 125 -4.60 -21.13 8.00
CA ASN A 125 -4.25 -22.20 8.94
C ASN A 125 -3.03 -21.96 9.85
N SER A 126 -2.43 -20.77 9.90
CA SER A 126 -1.26 -20.54 10.81
C SER A 126 -1.57 -19.96 12.19
N ILE A 127 -2.83 -19.56 12.46
CA ILE A 127 -3.19 -18.89 13.72
C ILE A 127 -3.38 -19.91 14.87
N ILE A 128 -3.62 -21.20 14.58
CA ILE A 128 -3.98 -22.17 15.62
C ILE A 128 -2.76 -22.86 16.27
N ALA A 129 -1.58 -22.86 15.63
CA ALA A 129 -0.44 -23.63 16.12
C ALA A 129 0.41 -22.96 17.23
N LYS A 130 0.19 -21.68 17.56
CA LYS A 130 0.96 -20.97 18.60
C LYS A 130 0.28 -20.86 19.96
N ASN A 131 -0.99 -21.27 20.09
CA ASN A 131 -1.74 -21.18 21.35
C ASN A 131 -1.90 -22.53 22.08
N LEU A 132 -1.00 -23.49 21.85
CA LEU A 132 -1.02 -24.80 22.52
C LEU A 132 0.27 -25.13 23.29
N VAL A 133 1.20 -24.18 23.43
CA VAL A 133 2.36 -24.33 24.31
C VAL A 133 2.59 -23.01 25.06
N ASN A 134 1.73 -22.76 26.04
CA ASN A 134 2.06 -22.14 27.33
C ASN A 134 0.85 -22.24 28.26
#